data_AF-A0A5K1DVX7-F1
#
_entry.id   AF-A0A5K1DVX7-F1
#
_cell.length_a   1.000
_cell.length_b   1.000
_cell.length_c   1.000
_cell.angle_alpha   90.00
_cell.angle_beta   90.00
_cell.angle_gamma   90.00
#
_symmetry.space_group_name_H-M   'P 1'
#
loop_
_entity.id
_entity.type
_entity.pdbx_description
1 polymer ?
#
loop_
_entity_poly.entity_id
_entity_poly.type
_entity_poly.pdbx_seq_one_letter_code
_entity_poly.pdbx_strand_id
1 'polypeptide(L)' 'VVIGPATVGGIQAGAFRIGDTAGTIDNIIHCKLYRPGSVGFVSKS' A
#
# COMPACT_ATOMS: atom_id res chain seq x y z
N VAL A 1 2.80 15.43 7.85
CA VAL A 1 3.56 15.17 6.60
C VAL A 1 2.55 14.91 5.50
N VAL A 2 2.81 15.41 4.28
CA VAL A 2 1.88 15.30 3.13
C VAL A 2 2.41 14.23 2.16
N ILE A 3 1.53 13.33 1.70
CA ILE A 3 1.80 12.33 0.66
C ILE A 3 1.05 12.78 -0.60
N GLY A 4 1.76 13.23 -1.64
CA GLY A 4 1.14 13.82 -2.85
C GLY A 4 2.05 14.78 -3.62
N PRO A 5 1.54 15.49 -4.66
CA PRO A 5 0.13 15.53 -5.13
C PRO A 5 -0.24 14.43 -6.14
N ALA A 6 0.70 13.93 -6.94
CA ALA A 6 0.45 12.95 -7.99
C ALA A 6 0.92 11.55 -7.55
N THR A 7 0.08 10.88 -6.75
CA THR A 7 0.36 9.53 -6.23
C THR A 7 -0.94 8.78 -6.00
N VAL A 8 -0.88 7.46 -6.17
CA VAL A 8 -1.96 6.56 -5.72
C VAL A 8 -2.02 6.51 -4.18
N GLY A 9 -0.90 6.81 -3.51
CA GLY A 9 -0.77 6.85 -2.07
C GLY A 9 0.20 5.79 -1.54
N GLY A 10 -0.24 5.06 -0.53
CA GLY A 10 0.57 4.08 0.18
C GLY A 10 -0.32 3.08 0.93
N ILE A 11 0.28 1.97 1.34
CA ILE A 11 -0.37 0.94 2.13
C ILE A 11 0.55 0.51 3.27
N GLN A 12 -0.01 0.48 4.48
CA GLN A 12 0.58 -0.24 5.61
C GLN A 12 -0.12 -1.59 5.71
N ALA A 13 0.63 -2.66 5.36
CA ALA A 13 0.10 -4.01 5.35
C ALA A 13 -0.47 -4.40 6.72
N GLY A 14 -1.72 -4.90 6.72
CA GLY A 14 -2.46 -5.26 7.92
C GLY A 14 -3.03 -4.10 8.74
N ALA A 15 -2.91 -2.84 8.32
CA ALA A 15 -3.44 -1.70 9.08
C ALA A 15 -4.29 -0.74 8.25
N PHE A 16 -3.75 -0.16 7.17
CA PHE A 16 -4.44 0.92 6.44
C PHE A 16 -3.96 1.03 5.00
N ARG A 17 -4.87 1.35 4.07
CA ARG A 17 -4.56 1.64 2.66
C ARG A 17 -5.13 3.01 2.27
N ILE A 18 -4.38 3.75 1.46
CA ILE A 18 -4.85 5.01 0.88
C ILE A 18 -5.47 4.72 -0.48
N GLY A 19 -6.79 4.97 -0.61
CA GLY A 19 -7.53 4.84 -1.86
C GLY A 19 -7.25 3.53 -2.61
N ASP A 20 -6.93 3.66 -3.89
CA ASP A 20 -6.73 2.53 -4.82
C ASP A 20 -5.36 1.82 -4.67
N THR A 21 -4.53 2.20 -3.69
CA THR A 21 -3.20 1.59 -3.49
C THR A 21 -3.29 0.08 -3.32
N ALA A 22 -2.46 -0.68 -4.05
CA ALA A 22 -2.46 -2.15 -4.14
C ALA A 22 -3.62 -2.78 -4.95
N GLY A 23 -4.49 -1.99 -5.58
CA GLY A 23 -5.48 -2.48 -6.54
C GLY A 23 -6.58 -3.35 -5.93
N THR A 24 -6.93 -4.44 -6.63
CA THR A 24 -8.00 -5.37 -6.26
C THR A 24 -7.65 -6.22 -5.05
N ILE A 25 -8.66 -6.85 -4.46
CA ILE A 25 -8.50 -7.76 -3.31
C ILE A 25 -7.62 -8.97 -3.65
N ASP A 26 -7.71 -9.48 -4.87
CA ASP A 26 -6.88 -10.61 -5.31
C ASP A 26 -5.39 -10.30 -5.17
N ASN A 27 -4.98 -9.08 -5.54
CA ASN A 27 -3.59 -8.63 -5.40
C ASN A 27 -3.19 -8.48 -3.92
N ILE A 28 -4.08 -8.00 -3.05
CA ILE A 28 -3.82 -7.92 -1.60
C ILE A 28 -3.57 -9.30 -0.99
N ILE A 29 -4.37 -10.29 -1.37
CA ILE A 29 -4.22 -11.66 -0.87
C ILE A 29 -2.94 -12.28 -1.43
N HIS A 30 -2.70 -12.13 -2.73
CA HIS A 30 -1.53 -12.67 -3.42
C HIS A 30 -0.22 -12.09 -2.84
N CYS A 31 -0.16 -10.78 -2.63
CA CYS A 31 1.00 -10.08 -2.04
C CYS A 31 1.04 -10.15 -0.51
N LYS A 32 0.07 -10.81 0.14
CA LYS A 32 -0.01 -10.96 1.61
C LYS A 32 -0.06 -9.61 2.37
N LEU A 33 -0.67 -8.59 1.77
CA LEU A 33 -0.78 -7.24 2.35
C LEU A 33 -1.83 -7.13 3.47
N TYR A 34 -2.59 -8.19 3.73
CA TYR A 34 -3.54 -8.29 4.85
C TYR A 34 -2.87 -8.52 6.21
N ARG A 35 -1.54 -8.76 6.24
CA ARG A 35 -0.78 -8.96 7.47
C ARG A 35 0.51 -8.12 7.44
N PRO A 36 1.03 -7.68 8.59
CA PRO A 36 2.28 -6.94 8.63
C PRO A 36 3.47 -7.83 8.21
N GLY A 37 4.47 -7.19 7.61
CA GLY A 37 5.79 -7.76 7.36
C GLY A 37 6.88 -6.89 7.98
N SER A 38 8.14 -7.12 7.61
CA SER A 38 9.29 -6.41 8.19
C SER A 38 10.06 -5.56 7.17
N VAL A 39 9.50 -5.34 5.98
CA VAL A 39 10.14 -4.60 4.88
C VAL A 39 9.31 -3.36 4.54
N GLY A 40 9.96 -2.20 4.56
CA GLY A 40 9.41 -0.93 4.08
C GLY A 40 10.00 -0.56 2.72
N PHE A 41 9.17 -0.03 1.83
CA PHE A 41 9.56 0.41 0.51
C PHE A 41 8.95 1.79 0.19
N VAL A 42 9.70 2.63 -0.50
CA VAL A 42 9.27 3.96 -0.93
C VAL A 42 9.62 4.14 -2.40
N SER A 43 8.65 4.57 -3.20
CA SER A 43 8.84 4.92 -4.61
C SER A 43 8.07 6.19 -4.96
N LYS A 44 8.45 6.81 -6.09
CA LYS A 44 7.78 7.98 -6.70
C LYS A 44 6.74 7.58 -7.77
N SER A 45 6.73 6.30 -8.16
CA SER A 45 5.97 5.75 -9.28
C SER A 45 4.47 5.73 -9.05
#